data_AF-A0A5W2LNI8-F1
#
_entry.id   AF-A0A5W2LNI8-F1
#
_cell.length_a   1.000
_cell.length_b   1.000
_cell.length_c   1.000
_cell.angle_alpha   90.00
_cell.angle_beta   90.00
_cell.angle_gamma   90.00
#
_symmetry.space_group_name_H-M   'P 1'
#
loop_
_entity.id
_entity.type
_entity.pdbx_description
1 polymer ?
#
loop_
_entity_poly.entity_id
_entity_poly.type
_entity_poly.pdbx_seq_one_letter_code
_entity_poly.pdbx_strand_id
1 'polypeptide(L)'
;MKLSEKLRALREAEELSQAKFCDITGLSLNTLKKYERGNFEPSGNALLKITTHPQFQKYTLWLMTDKTAPQAGQIAPALAHIGPDVTKSDQSEKQTG
;
A
#
# COMPACT_ATOMS: atom_id res chain seq x y z
N MET A 1 -9.77 -3.82 -4.44
CA MET A 1 -9.03 -4.61 -3.44
C MET A 1 -9.58 -4.29 -2.06
N LYS A 2 -9.69 -5.28 -1.18
CA LYS A 2 -9.97 -5.01 0.24
C LYS A 2 -8.73 -4.42 0.91
N LEU A 3 -8.92 -3.69 2.00
CA LEU A 3 -7.82 -3.05 2.74
C LEU A 3 -6.80 -4.09 3.27
N SER A 4 -7.28 -5.27 3.64
CA SER A 4 -6.46 -6.44 3.99
C SER A 4 -5.50 -6.88 2.87
N GLU A 5 -5.99 -6.94 1.64
CA GLU A 5 -5.20 -7.32 0.47
C GLU A 5 -4.16 -6.24 0.14
N LYS A 6 -4.54 -4.97 0.27
CA LYS A 6 -3.62 -3.85 0.06
C LYS A 6 -2.46 -3.84 1.06
N LEU A 7 -2.71 -4.20 2.31
CA LEU A 7 -1.66 -4.34 3.32
C LEU A 7 -0.67 -5.44 2.97
N ARG A 8 -1.19 -6.58 2.51
CA ARG A 8 -0.35 -7.69 2.08
C ARG A 8 0.54 -7.26 0.91
N ALA A 9 -0.04 -6.63 -0.11
CA ALA A 9 0.69 -6.14 -1.27
C ALA A 9 1.75 -5.09 -0.89
N LEU A 10 1.43 -4.19 0.05
CA LEU A 10 2.38 -3.20 0.58
C LEU A 10 3.56 -3.88 1.30
N ARG A 11 3.30 -4.90 2.12
CA ARG A 11 4.35 -5.65 2.81
C ARG A 11 5.22 -6.43 1.82
N GLU A 12 4.59 -7.10 0.86
CA GLU A 12 5.29 -7.87 -0.19
C GLU A 12 6.15 -6.95 -1.06
N ALA A 13 5.70 -5.73 -1.36
CA ALA A 13 6.48 -4.77 -2.14
C ALA A 13 7.71 -4.19 -1.43
N GLU A 14 7.75 -4.28 -0.11
CA GLU A 14 8.92 -3.91 0.70
C GLU A 14 9.78 -5.13 1.03
N GLU A 15 9.45 -6.29 0.47
CA GLU A 15 10.13 -7.59 0.70
C GLU A 15 10.22 -7.94 2.21
N LEU A 16 9.25 -7.47 3.00
CA LEU A 16 9.24 -7.66 4.43
C LEU A 16 8.52 -8.95 4.82
N SER A 17 9.11 -9.68 5.77
CA SER A 17 8.41 -10.72 6.49
C SER A 17 7.29 -10.11 7.35
N GLN A 18 6.27 -10.91 7.69
CA GLN A 18 5.20 -10.48 8.59
C GLN A 18 5.75 -10.00 9.94
N ALA A 19 6.78 -10.68 10.47
CA ALA A 19 7.42 -10.29 11.72
C ALA A 19 8.10 -8.91 11.61
N LYS A 20 8.88 -8.67 10.56
CA LYS A 20 9.53 -7.37 10.35
C LYS A 20 8.54 -6.25 10.12
N PHE A 21 7.48 -6.49 9.36
CA PHE A 21 6.41 -5.51 9.19
C PHE A 21 5.78 -5.14 10.53
N CYS A 22 5.52 -6.14 11.39
CA CYS A 22 5.00 -5.93 12.74
C CYS A 22 5.97 -5.15 13.65
N ASP A 23 7.27 -5.46 13.60
CA ASP A 23 8.30 -4.73 14.36
C ASP A 23 8.33 -3.25 13.97
N ILE A 24 8.28 -2.95 12.67
CA ILE A 24 8.35 -1.58 12.14
C ILE A 24 7.07 -0.80 12.46
N THR A 25 5.90 -1.42 12.26
CA THR A 25 4.60 -0.75 12.45
C THR A 25 4.11 -0.77 13.89
N GLY A 26 4.74 -1.55 14.78
CA GLY A 26 4.26 -1.78 16.14
C GLY A 26 2.89 -2.47 16.19
N LEU A 27 2.58 -3.30 15.18
CA LEU A 27 1.38 -4.14 15.13
C LEU A 27 1.72 -5.53 15.68
N SER A 28 0.73 -6.21 16.28
CA SER A 28 0.94 -7.58 16.69
C SER A 28 0.91 -8.54 15.50
N LEU A 29 1.77 -9.57 15.51
CA LEU A 29 1.82 -10.58 14.44
C LEU A 29 0.47 -11.30 14.25
N ASN A 30 -0.24 -11.53 15.35
CA ASN A 30 -1.56 -12.17 15.31
C ASN A 30 -2.61 -11.26 14.64
N THR A 31 -2.56 -9.95 14.93
CA THR A 31 -3.42 -8.95 14.29
C THR A 31 -3.14 -8.88 12.78
N LEU A 32 -1.86 -8.81 12.38
CA LEU A 32 -1.50 -8.78 10.95
C LEU A 32 -1.99 -10.03 10.22
N LYS A 33 -1.83 -11.23 10.80
CA LYS A 33 -2.34 -12.48 10.22
C LYS A 33 -3.85 -12.46 10.01
N LYS A 34 -4.62 -11.89 10.95
CA LYS A 34 -6.08 -11.75 10.82
C LYS A 34 -6.46 -10.77 9.71
N TYR A 35 -5.69 -9.69 9.56
CA TYR A 35 -5.87 -8.75 8.45
C TYR A 35 -5.59 -9.43 7.12
N GLU A 36 -4.42 -10.04 6.92
CA GLU A 36 -4.04 -10.64 5.63
C GLU A 36 -4.93 -11.83 5.22
N ARG A 37 -5.54 -12.53 6.18
CA ARG A 37 -6.55 -13.58 5.89
C ARG A 37 -7.94 -13.02 5.54
N GLY A 38 -8.15 -11.71 5.69
CA GLY A 38 -9.44 -11.06 5.45
C GLY A 38 -10.48 -11.31 6.54
N ASN A 39 -10.09 -11.86 7.68
CA ASN A 39 -10.97 -12.09 8.82
C ASN A 39 -11.34 -10.77 9.55
N PHE A 40 -10.47 -9.77 9.47
CA PHE A 40 -10.65 -8.49 10.15
C PHE A 40 -10.15 -7.35 9.28
N GLU A 41 -10.84 -6.21 9.33
CA GLU A 41 -10.35 -4.99 8.70
C GLU A 41 -9.40 -4.22 9.64
N PRO A 42 -8.38 -3.56 9.09
CA PRO A 42 -7.48 -2.72 9.87
C PRO A 42 -8.23 -1.55 10.50
N SER A 43 -8.06 -1.37 11.81
CA SER A 43 -8.59 -0.19 12.51
C SER A 43 -7.86 1.08 12.06
N GLY A 44 -8.51 2.25 12.19
CA GLY A 44 -7.89 3.54 11.85
C GLY A 44 -6.54 3.80 12.52
N ASN A 45 -6.38 3.35 13.78
CA ASN A 45 -5.08 3.43 14.47
C ASN A 45 -3.98 2.58 13.81
N ALA A 46 -4.33 1.40 13.29
CA ALA A 46 -3.37 0.56 12.57
C ALA A 46 -2.95 1.23 11.26
N LEU A 47 -3.92 1.78 10.51
CA LEU A 47 -3.64 2.54 9.30
C LEU A 47 -2.73 3.72 9.57
N LEU A 48 -3.02 4.50 10.62
CA LEU A 48 -2.20 5.66 10.99
C LEU A 48 -0.74 5.23 11.20
N LYS A 49 -0.48 4.21 12.02
CA LYS A 49 0.87 3.69 12.28
C LYS A 49 1.61 3.30 11.00
N ILE A 50 0.91 2.74 10.02
CA ILE A 50 1.49 2.36 8.73
C ILE A 50 1.76 3.60 7.89
N THR A 51 0.75 4.45 7.66
CA THR A 51 0.84 5.60 6.74
C THR A 51 1.74 6.72 7.25
N THR A 52 1.96 6.83 8.58
CA THR A 52 2.89 7.81 9.15
C THR A 52 4.32 7.30 9.18
N HIS A 53 4.56 6.01 8.92
CA HIS A 53 5.91 5.47 8.92
C HIS A 53 6.64 5.90 7.64
N PRO A 54 7.87 6.45 7.71
CA PRO A 54 8.58 6.98 6.54
C PRO A 54 8.71 5.99 5.39
N GLN A 55 8.89 4.69 5.70
CA GLN A 55 9.02 3.63 4.71
C GLN A 55 7.71 3.36 3.94
N PHE A 56 6.56 3.53 4.57
CA PHE A 56 5.26 3.19 3.97
C PHE A 56 4.42 4.41 3.57
N GLN A 57 4.84 5.61 3.97
CA GLN A 57 4.14 6.86 3.70
C GLN A 57 3.89 7.09 2.20
N LYS A 58 4.81 6.63 1.34
CA LYS A 58 4.69 6.64 -0.13
C LYS A 58 3.49 5.86 -0.69
N TYR A 59 2.88 4.96 0.09
CA TYR A 59 1.73 4.16 -0.34
C TYR A 59 0.38 4.72 0.14
N THR A 60 0.37 5.81 0.90
CA THR A 60 -0.82 6.31 1.61
C THR A 60 -2.00 6.59 0.67
N LEU A 61 -1.75 7.33 -0.42
CA LEU A 61 -2.80 7.68 -1.38
C LEU A 61 -3.39 6.44 -2.03
N TRP A 62 -2.54 5.49 -2.41
CA TRP A 62 -2.97 4.24 -3.05
C TRP A 62 -3.75 3.35 -2.08
N LEU A 63 -3.28 3.26 -0.83
CA LEU A 63 -3.92 2.47 0.22
C LEU A 63 -5.36 2.94 0.46
N MET A 64 -5.56 4.27 0.51
CA MET A 64 -6.85 4.87 0.86
C MET A 64 -7.78 5.11 -0.33
N THR A 65 -7.25 5.41 -1.52
CA THR A 65 -8.06 5.91 -2.65
C THR A 65 -7.86 5.15 -3.96
N ASP A 66 -6.98 4.14 -3.98
CA ASP A 66 -6.55 3.42 -5.19
C ASP A 66 -5.88 4.31 -6.26
N LYS A 67 -5.60 5.58 -5.93
CA LYS A 67 -4.89 6.51 -6.81
C LYS A 67 -3.40 6.57 -6.48
N THR A 68 -2.59 6.92 -7.48
CA THR A 68 -1.17 7.24 -7.31
C THR A 68 -0.90 8.68 -7.73
N ALA A 69 0.14 9.27 -7.19
CA ALA A 69 0.67 10.56 -7.60
C ALA A 69 2.21 10.50 -7.53
N PRO A 70 2.87 9.89 -8.54
CA PRO A 70 4.33 9.69 -8.52
C PRO A 70 5.11 11.01 -8.37
N GLN A 71 4.58 12.10 -8.95
CA GLN A 71 5.12 13.47 -8.84
C GLN A 71 5.22 13.95 -7.37
N ALA A 72 4.34 13.45 -6.50
CA ALA A 72 4.29 13.77 -5.06
C ALA A 72 4.89 12.65 -4.19
N GLY A 73 5.60 11.69 -4.80
CA GLY A 73 6.16 10.52 -4.11
C GLY A 73 5.11 9.51 -3.63
N GLN A 74 3.86 9.61 -4.09
CA GLN A 74 2.80 8.66 -3.76
C GLN A 74 2.67 7.61 -4.86
N ILE A 75 3.08 6.38 -4.59
CA ILE A 75 3.17 5.29 -5.58
C ILE A 75 2.33 4.08 -5.15
N ALA A 76 2.07 3.18 -6.09
CA ALA A 76 1.49 1.88 -5.79
C ALA A 76 2.61 0.86 -5.49
N PRO A 77 2.37 -0.16 -4.64
CA PRO A 77 3.34 -1.22 -4.34
C PRO A 77 3.92 -1.90 -5.59
N ALA A 78 3.10 -2.14 -6.62
CA ALA A 78 3.56 -2.72 -7.88
C ALA A 78 4.54 -1.82 -8.66
N LEU A 79 4.45 -0.49 -8.47
CA LEU A 79 5.36 0.48 -9.09
C LEU A 79 6.62 0.73 -8.24
N ALA A 80 6.68 0.28 -6.98
CA ALA A 80 7.85 0.48 -6.14
C ALA A 80 9.08 -0.35 -6.56
N HIS A 81 8.85 -1.46 -7.27
CA HIS A 81 9.92 -2.27 -7.86
C HIS A 81 10.29 -1.84 -9.28
N ILE A 82 9.46 -1.00 -9.91
CA ILE A 82 9.77 -0.42 -11.22
C ILE A 82 10.58 0.83 -10.91
N GLY A 83 11.89 0.75 -11.15
CA GLY A 83 12.77 1.93 -11.10
C GLY A 83 12.20 3.08 -11.94
N PRO A 84 12.74 4.30 -11.82
CA PRO A 84 12.20 5.48 -12.48
C PRO A 84 12.36 5.37 -14.01
N ASP A 85 11.47 4.65 -14.68
CA ASP A 85 11.32 4.69 -16.11
C ASP A 85 9.86 4.39 -16.51
N VAL A 86 9.36 5.28 -17.38
CA VAL A 86 8.09 5.25 -18.10
C VAL A 86 6.83 5.55 -17.28
N THR A 87 6.62 6.86 -17.16
CA THR A 87 5.35 7.49 -17.53
C THR A 87 4.65 6.76 -18.68
N LYS A 88 3.56 6.06 -18.39
CA LYS A 88 2.45 5.97 -19.35
C LYS A 88 1.15 6.36 -18.66
N SER A 89 0.85 7.64 -18.87
CA SER A 89 -0.47 8.23 -18.78
C SER A 89 -1.46 7.34 -19.53
N ASP A 90 -2.34 6.64 -18.82
CA ASP A 90 -3.52 6.02 -19.40
C ASP A 90 -4.60 7.09 -19.52
N GLN A 91 -4.39 8.05 -20.42
CA GLN A 91 -5.47 8.85 -20.97
C GLN A 91 -6.05 8.08 -22.16
N SER A 92 -7.01 7.21 -21.86
CA SER A 92 -7.95 6.74 -22.87
C SER A 92 -9.19 7.64 -22.83
N GLU A 93 -9.06 8.84 -23.40
CA GLU A 93 -10.22 9.64 -23.80
C GLU A 93 -10.85 8.98 -25.03
N LYS A 94 -11.94 8.25 -24.81
CA LYS A 94 -12.75 7.70 -25.88
C LYS A 94 -13.78 8.74 -26.32
N GLN A 95 -13.37 9.68 -27.18
CA GLN A 95 -14.30 10.54 -27.92
C GLN A 95 -15.04 9.70 -28.95
N THR A 96 -16.37 9.63 -28.85
CA THR A 96 -17.24 8.97 -29.83
C THR A 96 -18.24 10.00 -30.33
N GLY A 97 -18.29 10.19 -31.66
CA GLY A 97 -19.44 10.72 -32.40
C GLY A 97 -19.52 12.22 -32.52
#